data_AF-A0A418M3W5-F1
#
_entry.id   AF-A0A418M3W5-F1
#
_cell.length_a   1.000
_cell.length_b   1.000
_cell.length_c   1.000
_cell.angle_alpha   90.00
_cell.angle_beta   90.00
_cell.angle_gamma   90.00
#
_symmetry.space_group_name_H-M   'P 1'
#
loop_
_entity.id
_entity.type
_entity.pdbx_description
1 polymer ?
#
loop_
_entity_poly.entity_id
_entity_poly.type
_entity_poly.pdbx_seq_one_letter_code
_entity_poly.pdbx_strand_id
1 'polypeptide(L)'
;MEIQLNKTEQLLTDNRALINEARSFLEANGKRYDLSEWVTLKEYAKRHNLETISVVSNWINRGRIPAEDIIEVEELNGLKLIRDKVYQ
;
A
#
# COMPACT_ATOMS: atom_id res chain seq x y z
N MET A 1 30.52 13.68 -16.51
CA MET A 1 29.88 12.46 -17.05
C MET A 1 28.74 12.13 -16.11
N GLU A 2 27.53 12.57 -16.46
CA GLU A 2 26.32 12.23 -15.70
C GLU A 2 25.99 10.77 -15.99
N ILE A 3 26.06 9.93 -14.95
CA ILE A 3 25.65 8.53 -15.03
C ILE A 3 24.12 8.56 -15.03
N GLN A 4 23.53 8.42 -16.22
CA GLN A 4 22.11 8.11 -16.35
C GLN A 4 21.88 6.74 -15.72
N LEU A 5 21.35 6.72 -14.50
CA LEU A 5 20.86 5.50 -13.85
C LEU A 5 19.94 4.77 -14.84
N ASN A 6 20.28 3.52 -15.15
CA ASN A 6 19.46 2.70 -16.03
C ASN A 6 18.07 2.60 -15.36
N LYS A 7 17.00 2.90 -16.10
CA LYS A 7 15.60 2.82 -15.62
C LYS A 7 15.29 1.53 -14.86
N THR A 8 15.99 0.45 -15.20
CA THR A 8 15.96 -0.86 -14.51
C THR A 8 16.53 -0.80 -13.09
N GLU A 9 17.65 -0.12 -12.87
CA GLU A 9 18.27 0.05 -11.55
C GLU A 9 17.41 0.91 -10.63
N GLN A 10 16.76 1.93 -11.20
CA GLN A 10 15.83 2.77 -10.46
C GLN A 10 14.60 1.97 -10.01
N LEU A 11 14.01 1.17 -10.92
CA LEU A 11 12.92 0.24 -10.57
C LEU A 11 13.32 -0.79 -9.50
N LEU A 12 14.56 -1.29 -9.52
CA LEU A 12 15.04 -2.24 -8.51
C LEU A 12 15.24 -1.57 -7.15
N THR A 13 15.69 -0.31 -7.14
CA THR A 13 15.88 0.49 -5.92
C THR A 13 14.54 0.80 -5.27
N ASP A 14 13.56 1.24 -6.07
CA ASP A 14 12.21 1.53 -5.59
C ASP A 14 11.54 0.27 -5.03
N ASN A 15 11.71 -0.87 -5.69
CA ASN A 15 11.21 -2.15 -5.17
C ASN A 15 11.89 -2.56 -3.86
N ARG A 16 13.20 -2.34 -3.70
CA ARG A 16 13.88 -2.63 -2.42
C ARG A 16 13.40 -1.73 -1.30
N ALA A 17 13.21 -0.44 -1.58
CA ALA A 17 12.67 0.49 -0.59
C ALA A 17 11.28 0.04 -0.11
N LEU A 18 10.40 -0.31 -1.05
CA LEU A 18 9.05 -0.81 -0.75
C LEU A 18 9.08 -2.14 0.03
N ILE A 19 9.97 -3.06 -0.32
CA ILE A 19 10.11 -4.35 0.38
C ILE A 19 10.62 -4.13 1.81
N ASN A 20 11.57 -3.22 2.00
CA ASN A 20 12.10 -2.92 3.32
C ASN A 20 11.07 -2.19 4.18
N GLU A 21 10.30 -1.27 3.61
CA GLU A 21 9.18 -0.61 4.29
C GLU A 21 8.10 -1.63 4.70
N ALA A 22 7.75 -2.56 3.81
CA ALA A 22 6.83 -3.65 4.11
C ALA A 22 7.39 -4.62 5.17
N ARG A 23 8.71 -4.83 5.23
CA ARG A 23 9.35 -5.67 6.25
C ARG A 23 9.34 -5.00 7.61
N SER A 24 9.73 -3.73 7.69
CA SER A 24 9.65 -2.93 8.92
C SER A 24 8.21 -2.85 9.44
N PHE A 25 7.22 -2.78 8.55
CA PHE A 25 5.79 -2.89 8.87
C PHE A 25 5.43 -4.21 9.58
N LEU A 26 5.93 -5.35 9.09
CA LEU A 26 5.67 -6.67 9.69
C LEU A 26 6.33 -6.82 11.07
N GLU A 27 7.44 -6.13 11.31
CA GLU A 27 8.22 -6.20 12.55
C GLU A 27 7.67 -5.28 13.65
N ALA A 28 7.16 -4.09 13.30
CA ALA A 28 6.78 -3.06 14.27
C ALA A 28 5.61 -3.45 15.20
N ASN A 29 4.71 -4.36 14.79
CA ASN A 29 3.46 -4.58 15.49
C ASN A 29 3.25 -5.99 16.08
N GLY A 30 4.16 -6.95 15.85
CA GLY A 30 4.01 -8.36 16.27
C GLY A 30 2.79 -9.09 15.68
N LYS A 31 1.88 -8.36 15.05
CA LYS A 31 0.73 -8.82 14.27
C LYS A 31 1.18 -9.00 12.83
N ARG A 32 1.36 -10.25 12.43
CA ARG A 32 1.39 -10.61 11.01
C ARG A 32 0.01 -10.35 10.44
N TYR A 33 -0.18 -9.21 9.79
CA TYR A 33 -1.32 -9.02 8.91
C TYR A 33 -1.08 -9.88 7.67
N ASP A 34 -2.00 -10.78 7.39
CA ASP A 34 -1.94 -11.56 6.16
C ASP A 34 -2.11 -10.59 4.98
N LEU A 35 -1.04 -10.39 4.21
CA LEU A 35 -1.03 -9.51 3.05
C LEU A 35 -1.83 -10.07 1.86
N SER A 36 -2.38 -11.29 2.00
CA SER A 36 -3.44 -11.79 1.13
C SER A 36 -4.80 -11.16 1.45
N GLU A 37 -5.05 -10.81 2.72
CA GLU A 37 -6.28 -10.15 3.15
C GLU A 37 -6.15 -8.63 3.20
N TRP A 38 -5.00 -8.11 3.65
CA TRP A 38 -4.79 -6.67 3.88
C TRP A 38 -3.74 -6.10 2.92
N VAL A 39 -4.15 -5.13 2.12
CA VAL A 39 -3.30 -4.54 1.08
C VAL A 39 -3.22 -3.03 1.23
N THR A 40 -2.10 -2.45 0.81
CA THR A 40 -1.98 -0.98 0.74
C THR A 40 -2.94 -0.42 -0.31
N LEU A 41 -3.31 0.86 -0.19
CA LEU A 41 -4.15 1.52 -1.20
C LEU A 41 -3.54 1.44 -2.62
N LYS A 42 -2.20 1.47 -2.71
CA LYS A 42 -1.46 1.33 -3.98
C LYS A 42 -1.62 -0.07 -4.57
N GLU A 43 -1.45 -1.10 -3.75
CA GLU A 43 -1.59 -2.48 -4.19
C GLU A 43 -3.05 -2.81 -4.54
N TYR A 44 -4.01 -2.32 -3.76
CA TYR A 44 -5.43 -2.44 -4.08
C TYR A 44 -5.76 -1.80 -5.42
N ALA A 45 -5.32 -0.56 -5.67
CA ALA A 45 -5.54 0.12 -6.94
C ALA A 45 -4.96 -0.69 -8.12
N LYS A 46 -3.79 -1.30 -7.94
CA LYS A 46 -3.17 -2.16 -8.95
C LYS A 46 -3.94 -3.45 -9.19
N ARG A 47 -4.40 -4.15 -8.14
CA ARG A 47 -5.15 -5.42 -8.25
C ARG A 47 -6.53 -5.23 -8.88
N HIS A 48 -7.17 -4.09 -8.62
CA HIS A 48 -8.52 -3.76 -9.09
C HIS A 48 -8.52 -2.83 -10.32
N ASN A 49 -7.37 -2.66 -10.99
CA ASN A 49 -7.19 -1.82 -12.19
C ASN A 49 -7.78 -0.39 -12.03
N LEU A 50 -7.60 0.22 -10.86
CA LEU A 50 -8.00 1.59 -10.61
C LEU A 50 -6.96 2.56 -11.18
N GLU A 51 -7.43 3.66 -11.77
CA GLU A 51 -6.58 4.65 -12.43
C GLU A 51 -5.58 5.30 -11.45
N THR A 52 -6.00 5.56 -10.21
CA THR A 52 -5.16 6.21 -9.20
C THR A 52 -5.48 5.75 -7.79
N ILE A 53 -4.50 5.88 -6.90
CA ILE A 53 -4.66 5.66 -5.44
C ILE A 53 -5.73 6.60 -4.87
N SER A 54 -5.86 7.81 -5.43
CA SER A 54 -6.84 8.81 -5.00
C SER A 54 -8.28 8.33 -5.11
N VAL A 55 -8.60 7.42 -6.03
CA VAL A 55 -9.94 6.80 -6.12
C VAL A 55 -10.27 6.05 -4.82
N VAL A 56 -9.31 5.26 -4.32
CA VAL A 56 -9.45 4.50 -3.08
C VAL A 56 -9.55 5.43 -1.88
N SER A 57 -8.70 6.45 -1.80
CA SER A 57 -8.78 7.47 -0.74
C SER A 57 -10.14 8.18 -0.73
N ASN A 58 -10.70 8.47 -1.89
CA ASN A 58 -12.04 9.06 -2.00
C ASN A 58 -13.14 8.10 -1.54
N TRP A 59 -13.01 6.80 -1.78
CA TRP A 59 -13.96 5.80 -1.27
C TRP A 59 -13.95 5.72 0.25
N ILE A 60 -12.76 5.78 0.86
CA ILE A 60 -12.60 5.87 2.32
C ILE A 60 -13.30 7.13 2.86
N ASN A 61 -13.00 8.30 2.28
CA ASN A 61 -13.58 9.57 2.73
C ASN A 61 -15.11 9.64 2.56
N ARG A 62 -15.67 8.89 1.60
CA ARG A 62 -17.11 8.80 1.34
C ARG A 62 -17.80 7.66 2.12
N GLY A 63 -17.06 6.88 2.90
CA GLY A 63 -17.57 5.74 3.66
C GLY A 63 -17.99 4.54 2.82
N ARG A 64 -17.53 4.44 1.55
CA ARG A 64 -17.77 3.26 0.70
C ARG A 64 -16.93 2.06 1.16
N ILE A 65 -15.76 2.33 1.74
CA ILE A 65 -14.97 1.33 2.46
C ILE A 65 -15.37 1.43 3.94
N PRO A 66 -15.94 0.37 4.53
CA PRO A 66 -16.28 0.34 5.95
C PRO A 66 -15.05 0.56 6.84
N ALA A 67 -15.23 1.16 8.01
CA ALA A 67 -14.13 1.43 8.93
C ALA A 67 -13.46 0.14 9.43
N GLU A 68 -14.19 -0.96 9.56
CA GLU A 68 -13.65 -2.29 9.92
C GLU A 68 -12.77 -2.93 8.85
N ASP A 69 -12.77 -2.36 7.64
CA ASP A 69 -11.91 -2.77 6.52
C ASP A 69 -10.76 -1.79 6.31
N ILE A 70 -10.50 -0.89 7.26
CA ILE A 70 -9.41 0.08 7.21
C ILE A 70 -8.53 -0.11 8.44
N ILE A 71 -7.23 -0.27 8.21
CA ILE A 71 -6.20 -0.21 9.25
C ILE A 71 -5.30 0.97 8.92
N GLU A 72 -5.19 1.90 9.87
CA GLU A 72 -4.21 2.97 9.81
C GLU A 72 -3.05 2.61 10.73
N VAL A 73 -1.83 2.65 10.19
CA VAL A 73 -0.60 2.38 10.92
C VAL A 73 0.12 3.70 11.12
N GLU A 74 -0.11 4.30 12.29
CA GLU A 74 0.44 5.61 12.66
C GLU A 74 1.97 5.61 12.64
N GLU A 75 2.60 4.49 13.01
CA GLU A 75 4.05 4.33 13.06
C GLU A 75 4.72 4.40 11.68
N LEU A 76 3.94 4.31 10.60
CA LEU A 76 4.41 4.39 9.21
C LEU A 76 3.81 5.59 8.48
N ASN A 77 3.88 6.77 9.11
CA ASN A 77 3.39 8.02 8.54
C ASN A 77 1.89 7.96 8.16
N GLY A 78 1.08 7.24 8.96
CA GLY A 78 -0.36 7.10 8.70
C GLY A 78 -0.68 6.24 7.48
N LEU A 79 0.16 5.23 7.19
CA LEU A 79 -0.08 4.31 6.08
C LEU A 79 -1.42 3.59 6.29
N LYS A 80 -2.26 3.59 5.25
CA LYS A 80 -3.57 2.92 5.25
C LYS A 80 -3.52 1.59 4.51
N LEU A 81 -4.02 0.55 5.17
CA LEU A 81 -4.30 -0.75 4.61
C LEU A 81 -5.80 -0.95 4.54
N ILE A 82 -6.24 -1.64 3.49
CA ILE A 82 -7.63 -2.03 3.31
C ILE A 82 -7.73 -3.52 2.98
N ARG A 83 -8.89 -4.12 3.25
CA ARG A 83 -9.10 -5.51 2.82
C ARG A 83 -9.17 -5.64 1.30
N ASP A 84 -8.57 -6.69 0.76
CA ASP A 84 -8.61 -7.01 -0.66
C ASP A 84 -9.94 -7.68 -1.05
N LYS A 85 -11.00 -6.89 -1.13
CA LYS A 85 -12.33 -7.29 -1.61
C LYS A 85 -12.94 -6.20 -2.46
N VAL A 86 -13.92 -6.55 -3.29
CA VAL A 86 -14.62 -5.56 -4.13
C VAL A 86 -15.58 -4.74 -3.26
N TYR A 87 -15.41 -3.42 -3.25
CA TYR A 87 -16.35 -2.49 -2.62
C TYR A 87 -17.34 -1.96 -3.68
N GLN A 88 -18.64 -2.13 -3.43
CA GLN A 88 -19.73 -1.66 -4.30
C GLN A 88 -20.36 -0.36 -3.80
#